data_AF-A0A1D3MLD7-F1
#
_entry.id   AF-A0A1D3MLD7-F1
#
_cell.length_a   1.000
_cell.length_b   1.000
_cell.length_c   1.000
_cell.angle_alpha   90.00
_cell.angle_beta   90.00
_cell.angle_gamma   90.00
#
_symmetry.space_group_name_H-M   'P 1'
#
loop_
_entity.id
_entity.type
_entity.pdbx_description
1 polymer ?
#
loop_
_entity_poly.entity_id
_entity_poly.type
_entity_poly.pdbx_seq_one_letter_code
_entity_poly.pdbx_strand_id
1 'polypeptide(L)' 'MAYAEQLAKEHNCIGTWLVSGMNRKEAHPFYEKLGYEVNGYRFVKHF' A
#
# COMPACT_ATOMS: atom_id res chain seq x y z
N MET A 1 -0.15 6.10 -8.16
CA MET A 1 -1.05 5.62 -7.10
C MET A 1 -2.52 5.90 -7.40
N ALA A 2 -2.87 7.11 -7.90
CA ALA A 2 -4.25 7.50 -8.24
C ALA A 2 -5.09 6.46 -9.02
N TYR A 3 -4.54 5.84 -10.08
CA TYR A 3 -5.28 4.82 -10.86
C TYR A 3 -5.61 3.57 -10.04
N ALA A 4 -4.66 3.07 -9.25
CA ALA A 4 -4.86 1.88 -8.40
C ALA A 4 -5.83 2.16 -7.25
N GLU A 5 -5.79 3.37 -6.68
CA GLU A 5 -6.74 3.82 -5.66
C GLU A 5 -8.16 3.97 -6.22
N GLN A 6 -8.28 4.50 -7.44
CA GLN A 6 -9.57 4.61 -8.12
C GLN A 6 -10.16 3.22 -8.39
N LEU A 7 -9.36 2.29 -8.91
CA LEU A 7 -9.79 0.92 -9.14
C LEU A 7 -10.23 0.25 -7.82
N ALA A 8 -9.49 0.43 -6.73
CA ALA A 8 -9.88 -0.08 -5.43
C ALA A 8 -11.24 0.48 -4.94
N LYS A 9 -11.51 1.77 -5.17
CA LYS A 9 -12.81 2.38 -4.88
C LYS A 9 -13.92 1.79 -5.74
N GLU A 10 -13.68 1.61 -7.04
CA GLU A 10 -14.65 1.02 -7.99
C GLU A 10 -15.01 -0.42 -7.61
N HIS A 11 -14.05 -1.18 -7.07
CA HIS A 11 -14.26 -2.55 -6.60
C HIS A 11 -14.71 -2.64 -5.12
N ASN A 12 -15.11 -1.53 -4.47
CA ASN A 12 -15.50 -1.47 -3.05
C ASN A 12 -14.47 -2.12 -2.10
N CYS A 13 -13.18 -1.99 -2.43
CA CYS A 13 -12.12 -2.48 -1.57
C CYS A 13 -11.98 -1.58 -0.33
N ILE A 14 -11.77 -2.20 0.82
CA ILE A 14 -11.59 -1.54 2.13
C ILE A 14 -10.31 -0.69 2.22
N GLY A 15 -9.36 -0.86 1.30
CA GLY A 15 -8.12 -0.10 1.27
C GLY A 15 -7.12 -0.66 0.27
N THR A 16 -5.99 0.03 0.13
CA THR A 16 -4.85 -0.44 -0.67
C THR A 16 -3.66 -0.66 0.25
N TRP A 17 -3.03 -1.84 0.18
CA TRP A 17 -1.80 -2.14 0.90
C TRP A 17 -0.64 -2.17 -0.08
N LEU A 18 0.42 -1.47 0.28
CA LEU A 18 1.63 -1.41 -0.53
C LEU A 18 2.76 -2.14 0.18
N VAL A 19 3.20 -3.25 -0.40
CA VAL A 19 4.32 -4.04 0.13
C VAL A 19 5.61 -3.48 -0.47
N SER A 20 6.13 -2.42 0.16
CA SER A 20 7.49 -1.94 -0.08
C SER A 20 8.44 -2.81 0.74
N GLY A 21 9.31 -3.58 0.07
CA GLY A 21 10.37 -4.31 0.78
C GLY A 21 11.19 -3.37 1.65
N MET A 22 11.43 -3.73 2.91
CA MET A 22 12.10 -2.93 3.94
C MET A 22 13.34 -2.17 3.52
N ASN A 23 14.08 -2.73 2.57
CA ASN A 23 15.37 -2.20 2.15
C ASN A 23 15.23 -0.95 1.26
N ARG A 24 14.01 -0.58 0.85
CA ARG A 24 13.75 0.62 0.03
C ARG A 24 13.30 1.81 0.88
N LYS A 25 14.12 2.19 1.86
CA LYS A 25 13.87 3.36 2.74
C LYS A 25 13.69 4.66 1.97
N GLU A 26 14.29 4.79 0.78
CA GLU A 26 14.17 5.96 -0.09
C GLU A 26 12.76 6.14 -0.67
N ALA A 27 11.98 5.06 -0.79
CA ALA A 27 10.63 5.11 -1.34
C ALA A 27 9.56 5.40 -0.28
N HIS A 28 9.87 5.22 1.01
CA HIS A 28 8.91 5.42 2.09
C HIS A 28 8.39 6.87 2.19
N PRO A 29 9.22 7.92 2.07
CA PRO A 29 8.76 9.31 2.08
C PRO A 29 7.79 9.64 0.94
N PHE A 30 7.88 8.94 -0.20
CA PHE A 30 6.95 9.12 -1.31
C PHE A 30 5.55 8.61 -0.95
N TYR A 31 5.45 7.45 -0.29
CA TYR A 31 4.17 6.88 0.13
C TYR A 31 3.57 7.61 1.34
N GLU A 32 4.39 8.07 2.28
CA GLU A 32 3.95 8.90 3.40
C GLU A 32 3.29 10.20 2.92
N LYS A 33 3.87 10.86 1.90
CA LYS A 33 3.27 12.06 1.28
C LYS A 33 1.91 11.81 0.62
N LEU A 34 1.62 10.56 0.26
CA LEU A 34 0.36 10.14 -0.31
C LEU A 34 -0.67 9.72 0.76
N GLY A 35 -0.31 9.80 2.05
CA GLY A 35 -1.19 9.46 3.17
C GLY A 35 -1.16 7.99 3.57
N TYR A 36 -0.18 7.22 3.08
CA TYR A 36 0.00 5.83 3.51
C TYR A 36 0.73 5.78 4.85
N GLU A 37 0.20 5.00 5.79
CA GLU A 37 0.84 4.71 7.06
C GLU A 37 1.67 3.42 6.96
N VAL A 38 2.84 3.42 7.62
CA VAL A 38 3.69 2.24 7.71
C VAL A 38 3.06 1.26 8.70
N ASN A 39 2.35 0.27 8.19
CA ASN A 39 1.86 -0.86 8.97
C ASN A 39 2.77 -2.08 8.70
N GLY A 40 3.41 -2.62 9.76
CA GLY A 40 4.45 -3.66 9.66
C GLY A 40 4.03 -4.98 8.98
N TYR A 41 5.01 -5.86 8.70
CA TYR A 41 4.90 -7.00 7.77
C TYR A 41 3.58 -7.75 7.79
N ARG A 42 2.93 -7.82 6.61
CA ARG A 42 1.80 -8.70 6.41
C ARG A 42 2.19 -9.88 5.53
N PHE A 43 2.35 -11.04 6.16
CA PHE A 43 2.42 -12.33 5.47
C PHE A 43 1.00 -12.86 5.29
N VAL A 44 0.58 -13.09 4.06
CA VAL A 44 -0.73 -13.68 3.76
C VAL A 44 -0.51 -14.97 2.98
N LYS A 45 -1.08 -16.07 3.49
CA LYS A 45 -1.17 -17.36 2.81
C LYS A 45 -2.65 -17.69 2.65
N HIS A 46 -3.08 -17.84 1.41
CA HIS A 46 -4.40 -18.38 1.09
C HIS A 46 -4.27 -19.88 0.77
N PHE A 47 -5.25 -20.66 1.21
CA PHE A 47 -5.40 -22.08 0.92
C PHE A 47 -6.47 -22.28 -0.16
#